data_AF-A0A843C1S0-F1
#
_entry.id   AF-A0A843C1S0-F1
#
_cell.length_a   1.000
_cell.length_b   1.000
_cell.length_c   1.000
_cell.angle_alpha   90.00
_cell.angle_beta   90.00
_cell.angle_gamma   90.00
#
_symmetry.space_group_name_H-M   'P 1'
#
loop_
_entity.id
_entity.type
_entity.pdbx_description
1 polymer ?
#
loop_
_entity_poly.entity_id
_entity_poly.type
_entity_poly.pdbx_seq_one_letter_code
_entity_poly.pdbx_strand_id
1 'polypeptide(L)' 'MSEGMALSMDKLRDFLENEGIHTSYHRLKILEYLRNHRTHPTVERMHKELSREIPTLSKTTVYNTLKLFVRKGLHQS' A
#
# COMPACT_ATOMS: atom_id res chain seq x y z
N MET A 1 21.66 -17.45 4.36
CA MET A 1 21.02 -17.46 3.02
C MET A 1 20.26 -16.15 2.90
N SER A 2 20.82 -15.21 2.15
CA SER A 2 20.28 -13.85 2.03
C SER A 2 19.18 -13.85 0.97
N GLU A 3 17.94 -14.06 1.41
CA GLU A 3 16.76 -14.00 0.54
C GLU A 3 16.47 -12.52 0.25
N GLY A 4 16.78 -12.10 -0.97
CA GLY A 4 16.40 -10.77 -1.48
C GLY A 4 14.89 -10.62 -1.35
N MET A 5 14.47 -9.73 -0.45
CA MET A 5 13.07 -9.58 -0.03
C MET A 5 12.22 -8.94 -1.13
N ALA A 6 11.84 -9.71 -2.14
CA ALA A 6 10.62 -9.44 -2.87
C ALA A 6 9.47 -9.63 -1.87
N LEU A 7 8.78 -8.55 -1.52
CA LEU A 7 7.59 -8.65 -0.67
C LEU A 7 6.51 -9.41 -1.45
N SER A 8 6.37 -10.71 -1.16
CA SER A 8 5.32 -11.54 -1.73
C SER A 8 3.95 -11.03 -1.27
N MET A 9 2.94 -11.09 -2.14
CA MET A 9 1.56 -10.66 -1.84
C MET A 9 0.99 -11.29 -0.58
N ASP A 10 1.40 -12.52 -0.29
CA ASP A 10 1.02 -13.25 0.91
C ASP A 10 1.49 -12.57 2.19
N LYS A 11 2.74 -12.10 2.24
CA LYS A 11 3.29 -11.34 3.39
C LYS A 11 2.57 -10.01 3.60
N LEU A 12 2.12 -9.36 2.53
CA LEU A 12 1.35 -8.11 2.63
C LEU A 12 -0.06 -8.36 3.17
N ARG A 13 -0.68 -9.49 2.80
CA ARG A 13 -1.97 -9.92 3.34
C ARG A 13 -1.86 -10.17 4.83
N ASP A 14 -0.93 -11.03 5.22
CA ASP A 14 -0.69 -11.40 6.61
C ASP A 14 -0.42 -10.14 7.48
N PHE A 15 0.40 -9.23 6.98
CA PHE A 15 0.65 -7.94 7.65
C PHE A 15 -0.61 -7.11 7.85
N LEU A 16 -1.46 -6.96 6.83
CA LEU A 16 -2.71 -6.21 6.96
C LEU A 16 -3.68 -6.91 7.91
N GLU A 17 -3.77 -8.24 7.88
CA GLU A 17 -4.62 -9.02 8.80
C GLU A 17 -4.16 -8.90 10.24
N ASN A 18 -2.85 -8.98 10.50
CA ASN A 18 -2.28 -8.77 11.84
C ASN A 18 -2.58 -7.37 12.38
N GLU A 19 -2.64 -6.37 11.50
CA GLU A 19 -3.02 -5.00 11.83
C GLU A 19 -4.55 -4.79 11.96
N GLY A 20 -5.35 -5.83 11.73
CA GLY A 20 -6.81 -5.76 11.72
C GLY A 20 -7.37 -4.94 10.56
N ILE A 21 -6.64 -4.84 9.45
CA ILE A 21 -7.04 -4.13 8.24
C ILE A 21 -7.52 -5.15 7.21
N HIS A 22 -8.76 -4.99 6.75
CA HIS A 22 -9.31 -5.86 5.72
C HIS A 22 -8.46 -5.82 4.43
N THR A 23 -8.04 -7.00 3.99
CA THR A 23 -7.14 -7.29 2.85
C THR A 23 -7.82 -7.11 1.49
N SER A 24 -8.13 -5.86 1.14
CA SER A 24 -8.61 -5.53 -0.21
C SER A 24 -7.45 -5.42 -1.21
N TYR A 25 -7.67 -5.82 -2.46
CA TYR A 25 -6.69 -5.71 -3.56
C TYR A 25 -6.09 -4.29 -3.67
N HIS A 26 -6.92 -3.25 -3.57
CA HIS A 26 -6.45 -1.86 -3.57
C HIS A 26 -5.45 -1.58 -2.44
N ARG A 27 -5.72 -2.05 -1.22
CA ARG A 27 -4.87 -1.81 -0.05
C ARG A 27 -3.55 -2.56 -0.14
N LEU A 28 -3.59 -3.79 -0.64
CA LEU A 28 -2.38 -4.57 -0.90
C LEU A 28 -1.47 -3.86 -1.89
N LYS A 29 -2.01 -3.42 -3.03
CA LYS A 29 -1.23 -2.70 -4.06
C LYS A 29 -0.70 -1.36 -3.56
N ILE A 30 -1.47 -0.60 -2.77
CA ILE A 30 -1.00 0.64 -2.15
C ILE A 30 0.13 0.34 -1.16
N LEU A 31 0.00 -0.68 -0.31
CA LEU A 31 1.04 -1.07 0.65
C LEU A 31 2.30 -1.59 -0.06
N GLU A 32 2.13 -2.41 -1.09
CA GLU A 32 3.22 -2.89 -1.96
C GLU A 32 3.99 -1.70 -2.55
N TYR A 33 3.26 -0.73 -3.13
CA TYR A 33 3.84 0.46 -3.73
C TYR A 33 4.65 1.26 -2.70
N LEU A 34 4.11 1.47 -1.50
CA LEU A 34 4.78 2.18 -0.39
C LEU A 34 6.03 1.43 0.11
N ARG A 35 6.00 0.09 0.13
CA ARG A 35 7.16 -0.72 0.58
C ARG A 35 8.27 -0.75 -0.48
N ASN A 36 7.90 -0.77 -1.76
CA ASN A 36 8.84 -0.77 -2.88
C ASN A 36 9.43 0.62 -3.15
N HIS A 37 8.69 1.69 -2.87
CA HIS A 37 9.16 3.07 -3.02
C HIS A 37 9.61 3.64 -1.67
N ARG A 38 10.94 3.75 -1.47
CA ARG A 38 11.51 4.43 -0.29
C ARG A 38 11.33 5.94 -0.29
N THR A 39 10.80 6.52 -1.38
CA THR A 39 10.50 7.95 -1.49
C THR A 39 9.05 8.19 -1.11
N HIS A 40 8.77 9.22 -0.31
CA HIS A 40 7.41 9.61 0.09
C HIS A 40 6.62 10.09 -1.14
N PRO A 41 5.79 9.25 -1.75
CA PRO A 41 5.10 9.61 -2.98
C PRO A 41 3.85 10.38 -2.61
N THR A 42 3.56 11.47 -3.33
CA THR A 42 2.30 12.18 -3.14
C THR A 42 1.11 11.31 -3.54
N VAL A 43 -0.06 11.59 -2.95
CA VAL A 43 -1.33 10.90 -3.26
C VAL A 43 -1.59 10.91 -4.77
N GLU A 44 -1.35 12.03 -5.44
CA GLU A 44 -1.51 12.13 -6.89
C GLU A 44 -0.58 11.22 -7.67
N ARG A 45 0.70 11.12 -7.25
CA ARG A 45 1.67 10.26 -7.91
C ARG A 45 1.28 8.79 -7.76
N MET A 46 0.95 8.36 -6.54
CA MET A 46 0.51 6.97 -6.33
C MET A 46 -0.76 6.66 -7.10
N HIS A 47 -1.74 7.56 -7.08
CA HIS A 47 -2.96 7.38 -7.86
C HIS A 47 -2.65 7.26 -9.35
N LYS A 48 -1.79 8.13 -9.90
CA LYS A 48 -1.44 8.10 -11.32
C LYS A 48 -0.77 6.79 -11.71
N GLU A 49 0.17 6.30 -10.90
CA GLU A 49 0.88 5.04 -11.18
C GLU A 49 -0.04 3.83 -10.98
N LEU A 50 -0.72 3.75 -9.83
CA LEU A 50 -1.61 2.63 -9.51
C LEU A 50 -2.86 2.59 -10.39
N SER A 51 -3.34 3.73 -10.91
CA SER A 51 -4.48 3.78 -11.84
C SER A 51 -4.18 3.08 -13.17
N ARG A 52 -2.90 2.96 -13.54
CA ARG A 52 -2.47 2.20 -14.73
C ARG A 52 -2.71 0.70 -14.56
N GLU A 53 -2.53 0.20 -13.33
CA GLU A 53 -2.81 -1.20 -12.99
C GLU A 53 -4.26 -1.42 -12.53
N ILE A 54 -4.85 -0.42 -11.88
CA ILE A 54 -6.19 -0.48 -11.27
C ILE A 54 -7.00 0.73 -11.73
N PRO A 55 -7.62 0.68 -12.92
CA PRO A 55 -8.34 1.84 -13.48
C PRO A 55 -9.54 2.28 -12.62
N THR A 56 -10.07 1.41 -11.76
CA THR A 56 -11.15 1.72 -10.82
C THR A 56 -10.68 2.42 -9.55
N LEU A 57 -9.37 2.54 -9.33
CA LEU A 57 -8.82 3.18 -8.14
C LEU A 57 -9.04 4.69 -8.20
N SER A 58 -9.70 5.24 -7.18
CA SER A 58 -9.92 6.68 -7.04
C SER A 58 -8.89 7.32 -6.10
N LYS A 59 -8.59 8.62 -6.30
CA LYS A 59 -7.73 9.40 -5.39
C LYS A 59 -8.19 9.32 -3.94
N THR A 60 -9.52 9.36 -3.71
CA THR A 60 -10.12 9.23 -2.39
C THR A 60 -9.78 7.88 -1.73
N THR A 61 -9.76 6.79 -2.49
CA THR A 61 -9.39 5.46 -1.99
C THR A 61 -7.92 5.42 -1.57
N VAL A 62 -7.04 6.04 -2.37
CA VAL A 62 -5.62 6.18 -2.03
C VAL A 62 -5.46 6.98 -0.74
N TYR A 63 -6.09 8.15 -0.66
CA TYR A 63 -6.04 9.01 0.53
C TYR A 63 -6.56 8.32 1.79
N ASN A 64 -7.73 7.66 1.70
CA ASN A 64 -8.33 6.94 2.83
C ASN A 64 -7.44 5.79 3.31
N THR A 65 -6.81 5.08 2.38
CA THR A 65 -5.91 3.97 2.70
C THR A 65 -4.63 4.47 3.37
N LEU A 66 -4.02 5.53 2.84
CA LEU A 66 -2.87 6.17 3.48
C LEU A 66 -3.19 6.68 4.87
N LYS A 67 -4.32 7.38 5.02
CA LYS A 67 -4.77 7.88 6.32
C LYS A 67 -4.98 6.75 7.31
N LEU A 68 -5.50 5.60 6.87
CA LEU A 68 -5.60 4.40 7.70
C LEU A 68 -4.22 3.88 8.10
N PHE A 69 -3.26 3.80 7.18
CA PHE A 69 -1.90 3.33 7.46
C PHE A 69 -1.17 4.26 8.43
N VAL A 70 -1.31 5.58 8.28
CA VAL A 70 -0.75 6.56 9.21
C VAL A 70 -1.36 6.42 10.59
N ARG A 71 -2.69 6.29 10.69
CA ARG A 71 -3.37 6.07 11.98
C ARG A 71 -2.94 4.79 12.69
N LYS A 72 -2.55 3.77 11.92
CA LYS A 72 -2.05 2.48 12.43
C LYS A 72 -0.55 2.48 12.69
N GLY A 73 0.16 3.58 12.39
CA GLY A 73 1.61 3.67 12.54
C GLY A 73 2.41 2.92 11.47
N LEU A 74 1.76 2.46 10.40
CA LEU A 74 2.37 1.68 9.30
C LEU A 74 3.12 2.56 8.31
N HIS A 75 2.82 3.86 8.31
CA HIS A 75 3.50 4.87 7.54
C HIS A 75 3.57 6.13 8.37
N GLN A 76 4.78 6.66 8.59
CA GLN A 76 4.95 8.00 9.16
C GLN A 76 5.40 8.89 8.02
N SER A 77 4.68 10.00 7.83
CA SER A 77 5.01 11.02 6.83
C SER A 77 5.72 12.18 7.50
#